data_AF-A0A2E6RM32-F1
#
_entry.id   AF-A0A2E6RM32-F1
#
_cell.length_a   1.000
_cell.length_b   1.000
_cell.length_c   1.000
_cell.angle_alpha   90.00
_cell.angle_beta   90.00
_cell.angle_gamma   90.00
#
_symmetry.space_group_name_H-M   'P 1'
#
loop_
_entity.id
_entity.type
_entity.pdbx_description
1 polymer ?
#
loop_
_entity_poly.entity_id
_entity_poly.type
_entity_poly.pdbx_seq_one_letter_code
_entity_poly.pdbx_strand_id
1 'polypeptide(L)'
;MGIITQKIKYYDSGISAGFPSPASDFLSSDLNIHDYLVSNHSSTFCVKVSGDSMINAGINSGDMLVIDRSIKPNNNSIILCSLDGEFLIKRLIIKNKKIYLKPENNNYESILVDKSEKFEIVGVVTGAVKKFI
;
A
#
# COMPACT_ATOMS: atom_id res chain seq x y z
N MET A 1 -15.97 17.20 16.54
CA MET A 1 -14.59 17.71 16.43
C MET A 1 -14.16 17.51 14.98
N GLY A 2 -14.28 18.53 14.12
CA GLY A 2 -13.92 18.40 12.71
C GLY A 2 -12.42 18.30 12.56
N ILE A 3 -11.92 17.26 11.89
CA ILE A 3 -10.51 17.18 11.49
C ILE A 3 -10.30 18.32 10.49
N ILE A 4 -9.47 19.30 10.83
CA ILE A 4 -9.06 20.34 9.90
C ILE A 4 -8.06 19.69 8.93
N THR A 5 -8.55 19.18 7.81
CA THR A 5 -7.68 18.73 6.71
C THR A 5 -7.22 19.94 5.91
N GLN A 6 -5.92 20.23 5.99
CA GLN A 6 -5.31 21.28 5.18
C GLN A 6 -5.15 20.78 3.75
N LYS A 7 -5.69 21.54 2.81
CA LYS A 7 -5.50 21.29 1.39
C LYS A 7 -4.16 21.86 0.94
N ILE A 8 -3.47 21.14 0.08
CA ILE A 8 -2.23 21.58 -0.56
C ILE A 8 -2.47 21.79 -2.06
N LYS A 9 -1.66 22.61 -2.71
CA LYS A 9 -1.71 22.75 -4.17
C LYS A 9 -1.20 21.47 -4.83
N TYR A 10 -1.98 20.95 -5.77
CA TYR A 10 -1.64 19.83 -6.63
C TYR A 10 -1.71 20.30 -8.08
N TYR A 11 -0.68 19.97 -8.85
CA TYR A 11 -0.54 20.37 -10.25
C TYR A 11 -0.80 19.15 -11.13
N ASP A 12 -1.99 19.08 -11.72
CA ASP A 12 -2.48 17.89 -12.42
C ASP A 12 -1.88 17.71 -13.83
N SER A 13 -1.23 18.73 -14.37
CA SER A 13 -0.58 18.68 -15.69
C SER A 13 0.63 17.73 -15.75
N GLY A 14 0.98 17.10 -14.63
CA GLY A 14 2.17 16.27 -14.48
C GLY A 14 3.43 17.12 -14.47
N ILE A 15 4.39 16.75 -13.63
CA ILE A 15 5.73 17.34 -13.63
C ILE A 15 6.68 16.26 -14.17
N SER A 16 7.42 16.60 -15.23
CA SER A 16 8.46 15.72 -15.76
C SER A 16 9.53 15.51 -14.71
N ALA A 17 9.81 14.25 -14.37
CA ALA A 17 10.92 13.87 -13.49
C ALA A 17 12.30 13.98 -14.19
N GLY A 18 12.33 14.34 -15.48
CA GLY A 18 13.53 14.53 -16.30
C GLY A 18 13.73 15.98 -16.70
N PHE A 19 13.66 16.26 -18.01
CA PHE A 19 13.83 17.62 -18.53
C PHE A 19 12.56 18.47 -18.36
N PRO A 20 12.67 19.71 -17.84
CA PRO A 20 11.52 20.60 -17.70
C PRO A 20 11.13 21.18 -19.07
N SER A 21 9.85 21.07 -19.42
CA SER A 21 9.28 21.82 -20.55
C SER A 21 8.99 23.26 -20.11
N PRO A 22 9.52 24.30 -20.77
CA PRO A 22 9.35 25.69 -20.35
C PRO A 22 7.94 26.27 -20.56
N ALA A 23 7.04 25.56 -21.25
CA ALA A 23 5.81 26.11 -21.83
C ALA A 23 4.52 25.66 -21.14
N SER A 24 4.57 25.24 -19.88
CA SER A 24 3.40 24.67 -19.19
C SER A 24 2.71 25.71 -18.29
N ASP A 25 1.50 26.11 -18.67
CA ASP A 25 0.57 26.76 -17.75
C ASP A 25 0.04 25.71 -16.77
N PHE A 26 0.59 25.70 -15.55
CA PHE A 26 0.23 24.74 -14.53
C PHE A 26 -1.11 25.10 -13.89
N LEU A 27 -2.19 24.45 -14.34
CA LEU A 27 -3.47 24.47 -13.63
C LEU A 27 -3.31 23.73 -12.30
N SER A 28 -3.41 24.46 -11.19
CA SER A 28 -3.38 23.90 -9.84
C SER A 28 -4.80 23.65 -9.32
N SER A 29 -5.04 22.46 -8.78
CA SER A 29 -6.22 22.17 -7.96
C SER A 29 -5.81 22.03 -6.49
N ASP A 30 -6.80 22.11 -5.59
CA ASP A 30 -6.56 21.84 -4.18
C ASP A 30 -6.70 20.33 -3.92
N LEU A 31 -5.66 19.72 -3.39
CA LEU A 31 -5.63 18.30 -3.01
C LEU A 31 -5.64 18.15 -1.49
N ASN A 32 -6.53 17.29 -1.01
CA ASN A 32 -6.46 16.74 0.34
C ASN A 32 -5.79 15.36 0.25
N ILE A 33 -4.59 15.21 0.80
CA ILE A 33 -3.84 13.94 0.79
C ILE A 33 -4.65 12.82 1.46
N HIS A 34 -5.39 13.15 2.52
CA HIS A 34 -6.19 12.18 3.24
C HIS A 34 -7.28 11.60 2.33
N ASP A 35 -8.07 12.45 1.67
CA ASP A 35 -9.15 12.00 0.79
C ASP A 35 -8.62 11.32 -0.49
N TYR A 36 -7.40 11.68 -0.91
CA TYR A 36 -6.72 11.04 -2.03
C TYR A 36 -6.30 9.58 -1.72
N LEU A 37 -5.81 9.33 -0.50
CA LEU A 37 -5.30 8.01 -0.09
C LEU A 37 -6.36 7.14 0.59
N VAL A 38 -7.35 7.75 1.24
CA VAL A 38 -8.31 7.08 2.12
C VAL A 38 -9.70 7.14 1.51
N SER A 39 -10.14 6.02 0.94
CA SER A 39 -11.50 5.89 0.41
C SER A 39 -12.55 5.68 1.50
N ASN A 40 -12.20 4.96 2.58
CA ASN A 40 -13.11 4.71 3.70
C ASN A 40 -12.43 5.00 5.05
N HIS A 41 -12.69 6.20 5.59
CA HIS A 41 -12.06 6.69 6.83
C HIS A 41 -12.25 5.78 8.05
N SER A 42 -13.39 5.09 8.14
CA SER A 42 -13.70 4.23 9.30
C SER A 42 -12.94 2.90 9.29
N SER A 43 -12.47 2.48 8.12
CA SER A 43 -11.90 1.15 7.88
C SER A 43 -10.45 1.21 7.39
N THR A 44 -9.87 2.41 7.34
CA THR A 44 -8.52 2.64 6.84
C THR A 44 -7.56 3.02 7.97
N PHE A 45 -6.38 2.44 7.96
CA PHE A 45 -5.31 2.76 8.90
C PHE A 45 -3.95 2.65 8.21
N CYS A 46 -2.91 3.19 8.84
CA CYS A 46 -1.56 3.17 8.28
C CYS A 46 -0.62 2.29 9.11
N VAL A 47 0.36 1.67 8.44
CA VAL A 47 1.43 0.90 9.09
C VAL A 47 2.79 1.32 8.51
N LYS A 48 3.84 1.28 9.34
CA LYS A 48 5.22 1.49 8.89
C LYS A 48 5.83 0.15 8.48
N VAL A 49 6.42 0.10 7.30
CA VAL A 49 7.09 -1.10 6.78
C VAL A 49 8.44 -1.29 7.47
N SER A 50 8.73 -2.55 7.81
CA SER A 50 10.06 -3.00 8.21
C SER A 50 10.49 -4.15 7.30
N GLY A 51 11.71 -4.09 6.78
CA GLY A 51 12.26 -5.07 5.84
C GLY A 51 12.00 -4.73 4.37
N ASP A 52 12.49 -5.59 3.48
CA ASP A 52 12.62 -5.35 2.04
C ASP A 52 11.97 -6.45 1.17
N SER A 53 11.22 -7.37 1.78
CA SER A 53 10.57 -8.49 1.07
C SER A 53 9.56 -8.07 -0.03
N MET A 54 9.24 -6.78 -0.12
CA MET A 54 8.30 -6.20 -1.08
C MET A 54 8.95 -5.15 -2.00
N ILE A 55 10.28 -5.13 -2.11
CA ILE A 55 11.04 -4.10 -2.83
C ILE A 55 10.67 -4.00 -4.33
N ASN A 56 10.42 -5.13 -5.00
CA ASN A 56 10.02 -5.17 -6.41
C ASN A 56 8.56 -4.70 -6.62
N ALA A 57 7.78 -4.54 -5.54
CA ALA A 57 6.49 -3.84 -5.58
C ALA A 57 6.62 -2.34 -5.33
N GLY A 58 7.84 -1.80 -5.23
CA GLY A 58 8.10 -0.41 -4.88
C GLY A 58 7.86 -0.10 -3.40
N ILE A 59 7.75 -1.11 -2.53
CA ILE A 59 7.58 -0.94 -1.08
C ILE A 59 8.93 -1.16 -0.40
N ASN A 60 9.46 -0.11 0.22
CA ASN A 60 10.75 -0.12 0.90
C ASN A 60 10.58 -0.10 2.42
N SER A 61 11.61 -0.58 3.13
CA SER A 61 11.70 -0.41 4.57
C SER A 61 11.59 1.07 4.94
N GLY A 62 10.75 1.39 5.92
CA GLY A 62 10.51 2.76 6.38
C GLY A 62 9.30 3.45 5.74
N ASP A 63 8.79 2.94 4.61
CA ASP A 63 7.56 3.43 3.98
C ASP A 63 6.35 3.34 4.91
N MET A 64 5.36 4.19 4.67
CA MET A 64 4.05 4.07 5.31
C MET A 64 3.05 3.49 4.31
N LEU A 65 2.41 2.38 4.65
CA LEU A 65 1.34 1.79 3.85
C LEU A 65 -0.01 2.22 4.38
N VAL A 66 -0.95 2.45 3.46
CA VAL A 66 -2.36 2.68 3.73
C VAL A 66 -3.09 1.35 3.55
N ILE A 67 -3.78 0.89 4.59
CA ILE A 67 -4.47 -0.39 4.65
C ILE A 67 -5.97 -0.15 4.80
N ASP A 68 -6.79 -0.73 3.92
CA ASP A 68 -8.25 -0.70 4.02
C ASP A 68 -8.80 -2.11 4.36
N ARG A 69 -9.55 -2.20 5.46
CA ARG A 69 -10.17 -3.43 5.96
C ARG A 69 -11.50 -3.75 5.29
N SER A 70 -12.15 -2.76 4.68
CA SER A 70 -13.44 -2.92 4.02
C SER A 70 -13.33 -3.52 2.62
N ILE A 71 -12.13 -3.47 2.03
CA ILE A 71 -11.87 -4.04 0.71
C ILE A 71 -11.69 -5.56 0.82
N LYS A 72 -12.49 -6.29 0.05
CA LYS A 72 -12.34 -7.74 -0.09
C LYS A 72 -11.04 -8.06 -0.84
N PRO A 73 -10.10 -8.82 -0.25
CA PRO A 73 -8.85 -9.18 -0.92
C PRO A 73 -9.12 -10.10 -2.12
N ASN A 74 -8.43 -9.83 -3.23
CA ASN A 74 -8.50 -10.63 -4.45
C ASN A 74 -7.13 -11.25 -4.75
N ASN A 75 -7.10 -12.21 -5.69
CA ASN A 75 -5.84 -12.73 -6.19
C ASN A 75 -4.97 -11.59 -6.74
N ASN A 76 -3.68 -11.62 -6.42
CA ASN A 76 -2.68 -10.57 -6.64
C ASN A 76 -2.80 -9.30 -5.80
N SER A 77 -3.78 -9.16 -4.89
CA SER A 77 -3.79 -8.04 -3.94
C SER A 77 -2.53 -8.07 -3.06
N ILE A 78 -1.96 -6.90 -2.77
CA ILE A 78 -0.99 -6.78 -1.68
C ILE A 78 -1.79 -6.64 -0.39
N ILE A 79 -1.53 -7.50 0.58
CA ILE A 79 -2.31 -7.58 1.81
C ILE A 79 -1.41 -7.43 3.03
N LEU A 80 -1.98 -6.88 4.10
CA LEU A 80 -1.50 -7.10 5.45
C LEU A 80 -2.23 -8.31 6.02
N CYS A 81 -1.49 -9.29 6.49
CA CYS A 81 -2.01 -10.51 7.09
C CYS A 81 -1.30 -10.84 8.39
N SER A 82 -1.96 -11.61 9.24
CA SER A 82 -1.37 -12.27 10.40
C SER A 82 -1.22 -13.75 10.08
N LEU A 83 -0.03 -14.30 10.31
CA LEU A 83 0.26 -15.72 10.24
C LEU A 83 0.86 -16.15 11.58
N ASP A 84 0.14 -16.96 12.33
CA ASP A 84 0.51 -17.40 13.69
C ASP A 84 0.88 -16.27 14.65
N GLY A 85 0.24 -15.11 14.47
CA GLY A 85 0.43 -13.92 15.30
C GLY A 85 1.49 -12.94 14.77
N GLU A 86 2.20 -13.29 13.70
CA GLU A 86 3.16 -12.40 13.05
C GLU A 86 2.53 -11.64 11.87
N PHE A 87 2.71 -10.33 11.85
CA PHE A 87 2.20 -9.49 10.75
C PHE A 87 3.14 -9.50 9.56
N LEU A 88 2.59 -9.86 8.39
CA LEU A 88 3.31 -9.91 7.12
C LEU A 88 2.61 -9.06 6.07
N ILE A 89 3.41 -8.39 5.26
CA ILE A 89 2.96 -7.77 4.01
C ILE A 89 3.45 -8.64 2.85
N LYS A 90 2.52 -9.17 2.07
CA LYS A 90 2.79 -10.08 0.94
C LYS A 90 1.75 -9.90 -0.15
N ARG A 91 2.10 -10.34 -1.37
CA ARG A 91 1.12 -10.50 -2.44
C ARG A 91 0.34 -11.79 -2.23
N LEU A 92 -0.98 -11.68 -2.15
CA LEU A 92 -1.89 -12.81 -2.05
C LEU A 92 -1.96 -13.53 -3.39
N ILE A 93 -1.54 -14.79 -3.45
CA ILE A 93 -1.70 -15.64 -4.62
C ILE A 93 -2.64 -16.80 -4.27
N ILE A 94 -3.74 -16.92 -4.99
CA ILE A 94 -4.73 -18.00 -4.82
C ILE A 94 -4.63 -18.92 -6.04
N LYS A 95 -4.15 -20.14 -5.83
CA LYS A 95 -3.99 -21.15 -6.89
C LYS A 95 -4.47 -22.49 -6.38
N ASN A 96 -5.34 -23.18 -7.14
CA ASN A 96 -5.85 -24.51 -6.81
C ASN A 96 -6.41 -24.61 -5.38
N LYS A 97 -7.16 -23.59 -4.94
CA LYS A 97 -7.71 -23.46 -3.56
C LYS A 97 -6.64 -23.42 -2.45
N LYS A 98 -5.39 -23.17 -2.78
CA LYS A 98 -4.29 -22.90 -1.84
C LYS A 98 -3.95 -21.41 -1.85
N ILE A 99 -3.52 -20.92 -0.69
CA ILE A 99 -3.10 -19.54 -0.48
C ILE A 99 -1.58 -19.52 -0.38
N TYR A 100 -0.95 -18.65 -1.17
CA TYR A 100 0.47 -18.38 -1.09
C TYR A 100 0.69 -16.90 -0.77
N LEU A 101 1.56 -16.64 0.18
CA LEU A 101 2.02 -15.31 0.53
C LEU A 101 3.33 -15.06 -0.23
N LYS A 102 3.21 -14.46 -1.41
CA LYS A 102 4.32 -14.23 -2.31
C LYS A 102 5.06 -12.93 -1.94
N PRO A 103 6.36 -12.97 -1.65
CA PRO A 103 7.18 -11.77 -1.56
C PRO A 103 7.38 -11.16 -2.95
N GLU A 104 7.57 -9.85 -3.00
CA GLU A 104 8.03 -9.13 -4.19
C GLU A 104 9.50 -8.80 -4.01
N ASN A 105 10.32 -9.83 -3.82
CA ASN A 105 11.77 -9.77 -3.71
C ASN A 105 12.33 -11.17 -4.03
N ASN A 106 13.30 -11.26 -4.93
CA ASN A 106 13.84 -12.54 -5.42
C ASN A 106 14.66 -13.31 -4.37
N ASN A 107 15.06 -12.65 -3.29
CA ASN A 107 15.82 -13.27 -2.19
C ASN A 107 14.92 -14.02 -1.18
N TYR A 108 13.60 -13.99 -1.38
CA TYR A 108 12.63 -14.56 -0.46
C TYR A 108 11.74 -15.58 -1.17
N GLU A 109 11.46 -16.69 -0.51
CA GLU A 109 10.54 -17.71 -1.04
C GLU A 109 9.08 -17.39 -0.69
N SER A 110 8.17 -17.93 -1.50
CA SER A 110 6.73 -17.83 -1.22
C SER A 110 6.34 -18.77 -0.09
N ILE A 111 5.54 -18.26 0.85
CA ILE A 111 5.03 -19.05 1.97
C ILE A 111 3.71 -19.67 1.54
N LEU A 112 3.62 -21.01 1.56
CA LEU A 112 2.34 -21.70 1.40
C LEU A 112 1.65 -21.73 2.76
N VAL A 113 0.45 -21.15 2.85
CA VAL A 113 -0.34 -21.18 4.08
C VAL A 113 -0.97 -22.57 4.22
N ASP A 114 -0.61 -23.27 5.29
CA ASP A 114 -1.21 -24.55 5.66
C ASP A 114 -2.56 -24.33 6.36
N LYS A 115 -3.41 -25.36 6.36
CA LYS A 115 -4.72 -25.30 7.03
C LYS A 115 -4.62 -25.33 8.55
N SER A 116 -3.49 -25.77 9.10
CA SER A 116 -3.23 -25.82 10.54
C SER A 116 -2.77 -24.48 11.12
N GLU A 117 -2.26 -23.58 10.29
CA GLU A 117 -1.75 -22.26 10.69
C GLU A 117 -2.91 -21.29 10.93
N LYS A 118 -2.74 -20.38 11.90
CA LYS A 118 -3.70 -19.30 12.16
C LYS A 118 -3.45 -18.17 11.19
N PHE A 119 -4.15 -18.20 10.06
CA PHE A 119 -4.06 -17.17 9.03
C PHE A 119 -5.27 -16.23 9.02
N GLU A 120 -5.00 -14.93 9.08
CA GLU A 120 -6.01 -13.87 8.98
C GLU A 120 -5.54 -12.77 8.03
N ILE A 121 -6.42 -12.34 7.13
CA ILE A 121 -6.18 -11.14 6.32
C ILE A 121 -6.74 -9.94 7.09
N VAL A 122 -5.86 -9.00 7.45
CA VAL A 122 -6.24 -7.80 8.19
C VAL A 122 -6.86 -6.76 7.27
N GLY A 123 -6.29 -6.58 6.07
CA GLY A 123 -6.75 -5.63 5.08
C GLY A 123 -5.89 -5.58 3.82
N VAL A 124 -6.35 -4.82 2.84
CA VAL A 124 -5.68 -4.64 1.55
C VAL A 124 -4.85 -3.37 1.56
N VAL A 125 -3.63 -3.42 1.05
CA VAL A 125 -2.78 -2.24 0.83
C VAL A 125 -3.34 -1.45 -0.35
N THR A 126 -3.78 -0.22 -0.11
CA THR A 126 -4.36 0.68 -1.14
C THR A 126 -3.41 1.78 -1.57
N GLY A 127 -2.37 2.07 -0.78
CA GLY A 127 -1.39 3.11 -1.09
C GLY A 127 -0.11 2.96 -0.29
N ALA A 128 0.93 3.63 -0.75
CA ALA A 128 2.21 3.76 -0.07
C ALA A 128 2.65 5.23 -0.09
N VAL A 129 3.13 5.72 1.04
CA VAL A 129 3.67 7.06 1.21
C VAL A 129 5.13 6.96 1.59
N LYS A 130 5.98 7.61 0.80
CA LYS A 130 7.42 7.70 1.02
C LYS A 130 7.77 9.11 1.47
N LYS A 131 8.47 9.22 2.60
CA LYS A 131 8.99 10.49 3.11
C LYS A 131 10.51 10.43 3.07
N PHE A 132 11.13 11.38 2.36
CA PHE A 132 12.58 11.39 2.14
C PHE A 132 13.35 12.30 3.11
N ILE A 133 12.66 13.23 3.79
CA ILE A 133 13.24 14.23 4.71
C ILE A 133 12.59 14.19 6.08
#